data_AF-A0A0C1NQ30-F1
#
_entry.id   AF-A0A0C1NQ30-F1
#
_cell.length_a   1.000
_cell.length_b   1.000
_cell.length_c   1.000
_cell.angle_alpha   90.00
_cell.angle_beta   90.00
_cell.angle_gamma   90.00
#
_symmetry.space_group_name_H-M   'P 1'
#
loop_
_entity.id
_entity.type
_entity.pdbx_description
1 polymer ?
#
loop_
_entity_poly.entity_id
_entity_poly.type
_entity_poly.pdbx_seq_one_letter_code
_entity_poly.pdbx_strand_id
1 'polypeptide(L)'
;MTRQEIEREVKNVFQREFEIANPDMDADLRETYEFDSIDAIELLLAIETFLDTEISQEEKKQAISIRTINQICDYVEKIAKKRNLFSPA
;
A
#
# COMPACT_ATOMS: atom_id res chain seq x y z
N MET A 1 -11.43 -6.60 7.17
CA MET A 1 -10.48 -5.52 7.48
C MET A 1 -11.07 -4.17 7.15
N THR A 2 -10.73 -3.17 7.94
CA THR A 2 -11.20 -1.79 7.86
C THR A 2 -10.13 -0.89 7.24
N ARG A 3 -10.50 0.33 6.82
CA ARG A 3 -9.54 1.31 6.32
C ARG A 3 -8.45 1.64 7.36
N GLN A 4 -8.83 1.75 8.63
CA GLN A 4 -7.89 2.02 9.72
C GLN A 4 -6.85 0.90 9.89
N GLU A 5 -7.26 -0.36 9.72
CA GLU A 5 -6.33 -1.49 9.75
C GLU A 5 -5.37 -1.44 8.56
N ILE A 6 -5.86 -1.12 7.37
CA ILE A 6 -5.02 -0.95 6.17
C ILE A 6 -4.01 0.17 6.39
N GLU A 7 -4.44 1.35 6.84
CA GLU A 7 -3.55 2.48 7.10
C GLU A 7 -2.47 2.13 8.13
N ARG A 8 -2.85 1.43 9.20
CA ARG A 8 -1.90 0.97 10.22
C ARG A 8 -0.88 0.00 9.62
N GLU A 9 -1.31 -0.98 8.85
CA GLU A 9 -0.39 -1.95 8.25
C GLU A 9 0.51 -1.32 7.19
N VAL A 10 -0.02 -0.43 6.35
CA VAL A 10 0.80 0.33 5.40
C VAL A 10 1.86 1.14 6.14
N LYS A 11 1.50 1.89 7.19
CA LYS A 11 2.49 2.62 8.02
C LYS A 11 3.51 1.68 8.66
N ASN A 12 3.09 0.51 9.14
CA ASN A 12 3.99 -0.49 9.71
C ASN A 12 4.96 -1.06 8.66
N VAL A 13 4.52 -1.27 7.43
CA VAL A 13 5.40 -1.68 6.32
C VAL A 13 6.40 -0.56 6.02
N PHE A 14 5.94 0.68 5.93
CA PHE A 14 6.82 1.83 5.69
C PHE A 14 7.89 2.01 6.75
N GLN A 15 7.54 1.79 8.01
CA GLN A 15 8.50 1.87 9.11
C GLN A 15 9.49 0.70 9.10
N ARG A 16 9.05 -0.52 8.76
CA ARG A 16 9.87 -1.74 8.85
C ARG A 16 10.77 -1.93 7.63
N GLU A 17 10.23 -1.73 6.44
CA GLU A 17 10.92 -2.02 5.18
C GLU A 17 11.66 -0.79 4.64
N PHE A 18 11.11 0.41 4.82
CA PHE A 18 11.66 1.65 4.23
C PHE A 18 12.26 2.60 5.27
N GLU A 19 12.25 2.23 6.56
CA GLU A 19 12.70 3.08 7.68
C GLU A 19 11.99 4.46 7.76
N ILE A 20 10.81 4.58 7.16
CA ILE A 20 10.02 5.81 7.14
C ILE A 20 9.06 5.81 8.33
N ALA A 21 9.41 6.55 9.38
CA ALA A 21 8.59 6.72 10.56
C ALA A 21 7.56 7.84 10.39
N ASN A 22 6.29 7.57 10.71
CA ASN A 22 5.17 8.52 10.63
C ASN A 22 5.10 9.29 9.30
N PRO A 23 4.96 8.58 8.15
CA PRO A 23 4.89 9.27 6.88
C PRO A 23 3.61 10.11 6.76
N ASP A 24 3.72 11.20 6.02
CA ASP A 24 2.58 12.01 5.61
C ASP A 24 1.76 11.24 4.57
N MET A 25 0.45 11.22 4.76
CA MET A 25 -0.48 10.45 3.93
C MET A 25 -0.63 11.04 2.51
N ASP A 26 -0.39 12.34 2.38
CA ASP A 26 -0.57 13.13 1.15
C ASP A 26 0.76 13.56 0.52
N ALA A 27 1.88 13.29 1.16
CA ALA A 27 3.20 13.56 0.59
C ALA A 27 3.45 12.71 -0.66
N ASP A 28 4.10 13.32 -1.65
CA ASP A 28 4.60 12.59 -2.81
C ASP A 28 5.76 11.70 -2.36
N LEU A 29 5.55 10.39 -2.45
CA LEU A 29 6.48 9.35 -2.01
C LEU A 29 7.84 9.47 -2.70
N ARG A 30 7.85 9.81 -3.98
CA ARG A 30 9.07 9.89 -4.77
C ARG A 30 9.85 11.16 -4.45
N GLU A 31 9.16 12.29 -4.26
CA GLU A 31 9.82 13.56 -3.96
C GLU A 31 10.23 13.68 -2.49
N THR A 32 9.44 13.12 -1.58
CA THR A 32 9.63 13.30 -0.13
C THR A 32 10.47 12.20 0.49
N TYR A 33 10.29 10.97 0.03
CA TYR A 33 10.91 9.77 0.61
C TYR A 33 11.83 9.03 -0.36
N GLU A 34 12.13 9.63 -1.51
CA GLU A 34 12.95 9.02 -2.58
C GLU A 34 12.43 7.65 -3.04
N PHE A 35 11.14 7.38 -2.84
CA PHE A 35 10.51 6.09 -3.10
C PHE A 35 10.58 5.74 -4.58
N ASP A 36 11.30 4.67 -4.89
CA ASP A 36 11.64 4.28 -6.25
C ASP A 36 10.83 3.07 -6.75
N SER A 37 11.18 2.57 -7.93
CA SER A 37 10.50 1.42 -8.53
C SER A 37 10.78 0.09 -7.81
N ILE A 38 11.90 -0.04 -7.12
CA ILE A 38 12.25 -1.21 -6.31
C ILE A 38 11.39 -1.20 -5.04
N ASP A 39 11.32 -0.05 -4.36
CA ASP A 39 10.48 0.11 -3.17
C ASP A 39 9.01 -0.19 -3.47
N ALA A 40 8.54 0.24 -4.64
CA ALA A 40 7.18 -0.06 -5.11
C ALA A 40 6.91 -1.56 -5.27
N ILE A 41 7.91 -2.34 -5.73
CA ILE A 41 7.78 -3.79 -5.87
C ILE A 41 7.76 -4.45 -4.49
N GLU A 42 8.62 -4.03 -3.57
CA GLU A 42 8.67 -4.55 -2.19
C GLU A 42 7.37 -4.27 -1.43
N LEU A 43 6.82 -3.06 -1.58
CA LEU A 43 5.52 -2.72 -1.04
C LEU A 43 4.41 -3.63 -1.59
N LEU A 44 4.42 -3.94 -2.88
CA LEU A 44 3.44 -4.86 -3.47
C LEU A 44 3.56 -6.27 -2.89
N LEU A 45 4.78 -6.78 -2.67
CA LEU A 45 5.03 -8.07 -2.03
C LEU A 45 4.54 -8.09 -0.57
N ALA A 46 4.75 -7.01 0.17
CA ALA A 46 4.25 -6.86 1.53
C ALA A 46 2.71 -6.86 1.57
N ILE A 47 2.06 -6.19 0.61
CA ILE A 47 0.60 -6.18 0.47
C ILE A 47 0.07 -7.57 0.09
N GLU A 48 0.74 -8.31 -0.82
CA GLU A 48 0.40 -9.69 -1.17
C GLU A 48 0.41 -10.59 0.07
N THR A 49 1.44 -10.45 0.90
CA THR A 49 1.60 -11.18 2.17
C THR A 49 0.51 -10.79 3.18
N PHE A 50 0.20 -9.49 3.29
CA PHE A 50 -0.85 -9.00 4.20
C PHE A 50 -2.25 -9.49 3.82
N LEU A 51 -2.56 -9.53 2.52
CA LEU A 51 -3.86 -9.95 2.01
C LEU A 51 -3.97 -11.48 1.83
N ASP A 52 -2.86 -12.22 2.00
CA ASP A 52 -2.72 -13.65 1.73
C ASP A 52 -3.16 -14.05 0.31
N THR A 53 -2.69 -13.29 -0.68
CA THR A 53 -3.16 -13.41 -2.07
C THR A 53 -2.20 -12.74 -3.03
N GLU A 54 -2.08 -13.31 -4.22
CA GLU A 54 -1.28 -12.71 -5.29
C GLU A 54 -1.99 -11.48 -5.89
N ILE A 55 -1.22 -10.45 -6.23
CA ILE A 55 -1.69 -9.30 -6.99
C ILE A 55 -1.53 -9.62 -8.48
N SER A 56 -2.62 -9.51 -9.22
CA SER A 56 -2.61 -9.76 -10.67
C SER A 56 -1.82 -8.70 -11.44
N GLN A 57 -1.39 -9.01 -12.66
CA GLN A 57 -0.66 -8.05 -13.50
C GLN A 57 -1.45 -6.76 -13.76
N GLU A 58 -2.79 -6.83 -13.88
CA GLU A 58 -3.65 -5.65 -14.04
C GLU A 58 -3.70 -4.77 -12.79
N GLU A 59 -3.59 -5.36 -11.62
CA GLU A 59 -3.53 -4.65 -10.35
C GLU A 59 -2.15 -4.00 -10.17
N LYS A 60 -1.06 -4.72 -10.51
CA LYS A 60 0.30 -4.14 -10.53
C LYS A 60 0.39 -2.92 -11.44
N LYS A 61 -0.30 -2.91 -12.59
CA LYS A 61 -0.37 -1.72 -13.47
C LYS A 61 -1.03 -0.51 -12.80
N GLN A 62 -2.04 -0.73 -11.94
CA GLN A 62 -2.69 0.37 -11.21
C GLN A 62 -1.78 0.94 -10.11
N ALA A 63 -0.87 0.12 -9.58
CA ALA A 63 0.11 0.58 -8.60
C ALA A 63 1.13 1.58 -9.19
N ILE A 64 1.43 1.52 -10.49
CA ILE A 64 2.40 2.41 -11.16
C ILE A 64 2.03 3.90 -11.05
N SER A 65 0.74 4.23 -10.98
CA SER A 65 0.28 5.62 -10.85
C SER A 65 0.24 6.15 -9.41
N ILE A 66 0.56 5.32 -8.42
CA ILE A 66 0.50 5.68 -7.01
C ILE A 66 1.67 6.59 -6.66
N ARG A 67 1.37 7.68 -5.97
CA ARG A 67 2.33 8.69 -5.50
C ARG A 67 2.19 9.02 -4.03
N THR A 68 1.09 8.67 -3.37
CA THR A 68 0.86 8.99 -1.96
C THR A 68 0.42 7.77 -1.18
N ILE A 69 0.59 7.79 0.14
CA ILE A 69 0.16 6.69 1.01
C ILE A 69 -1.36 6.55 1.02
N ASN A 70 -2.10 7.66 0.92
CA ASN A 70 -3.55 7.61 0.73
C ASN A 70 -3.93 6.78 -0.49
N GLN A 71 -3.23 6.94 -1.61
CA GLN A 71 -3.46 6.14 -2.82
C GLN A 71 -3.07 4.67 -2.64
N ILE A 72 -2.04 4.36 -1.86
CA ILE A 72 -1.71 2.98 -1.47
C ILE A 72 -2.86 2.37 -0.67
N CYS A 73 -3.37 3.09 0.33
CA CYS A 73 -4.48 2.60 1.16
C CYS A 73 -5.74 2.37 0.32
N ASP A 74 -6.08 3.29 -0.59
CA ASP A 74 -7.20 3.13 -1.52
C ASP A 74 -7.01 1.92 -2.44
N TYR A 75 -5.79 1.67 -2.89
CA TYR A 75 -5.45 0.53 -3.73
C TYR A 75 -5.62 -0.80 -2.97
N VAL A 76 -5.08 -0.91 -1.75
CA VAL A 76 -5.25 -2.09 -0.89
C VAL A 76 -6.73 -2.30 -0.57
N GLU A 77 -7.47 -1.23 -0.26
CA GLU A 77 -8.90 -1.27 0.01
C GLU A 77 -9.68 -1.81 -1.19
N LYS A 78 -9.38 -1.34 -2.40
CA LYS A 78 -10.02 -1.81 -3.64
C LYS A 78 -9.81 -3.30 -3.86
N ILE A 79 -8.60 -3.79 -3.60
CA ILE A 79 -8.26 -5.20 -3.72
C ILE A 79 -8.96 -6.03 -2.65
N ALA A 80 -8.90 -5.60 -1.38
CA ALA A 80 -9.57 -6.27 -0.27
C ALA A 80 -11.09 -6.35 -0.51
N LYS A 81 -11.71 -5.30 -1.08
CA LYS A 81 -13.12 -5.29 -1.49
C LYS A 81 -13.41 -6.35 -2.55
N LYS A 82 -12.60 -6.43 -3.62
CA LYS A 82 -12.76 -7.46 -4.66
C LYS A 82 -12.71 -8.88 -4.09
N ARG A 83 -11.91 -9.07 -3.03
CA ARG A 83 -11.72 -10.36 -2.36
C ARG A 83 -12.71 -10.62 -1.22
N ASN A 84 -13.67 -9.72 -0.98
CA ASN A 84 -14.60 -9.77 0.15
C ASN A 84 -13.91 -9.82 1.53
N LEU A 85 -12.66 -9.34 1.61
CA LEU A 85 -11.88 -9.23 2.83
C LEU A 85 -12.11 -7.89 3.54
N PHE A 86 -12.71 -6.92 2.85
CA PHE A 86 -13.00 -5.59 3.37
C PHE A 86 -14.34 -5.54 4.11
N SER A 87 -14.35 -4.89 5.28
CA SER A 87 -15.56 -4.57 6.03
C SER A 87 -15.51 -3.08 6.37
N PRO A 88 -16.50 -2.27 5.95
CA PRO A 88 -16.63 -0.91 6.45
C PRO A 88 -16.98 -1.01 7.94
N ALA A 89 -16.03 -0.66 8.81
CA ALA A 89 -16.33 -0.45 10.22
C ALA A 89 -17.12 0.85 10.42
#